data_AF-A0A7C5TDF7-F1
#
_entry.id   AF-A0A7C5TDF7-F1
#
_cell.length_a   1.000
_cell.length_b   1.000
_cell.length_c   1.000
_cell.angle_alpha   90.00
_cell.angle_beta   90.00
_cell.angle_gamma   90.00
#
_symmetry.space_group_name_H-M   'P 1'
#
loop_
_entity.id
_entity.type
_entity.pdbx_description
1 polymer ?
#
loop_
_entity_poly.entity_id
_entity_poly.type
_entity_poly.pdbx_seq_one_letter_code
_entity_poly.pdbx_strand_id
1 'polypeptide(L)'
;MANCLVYYSEGRATSWIGDAAGEVLANELKRMDFNIVNAVELRQRLEKAVRKNEAGKYVVVFARDVVPHDVFDIVNKNAPQLPQTGIANLRSDIPPDTLYAETPLVKFLHRGGNIVWLGDVPFWYVTNPQKPMETLQLWIWPHVNFFAILGVVQVFSNIPQPTYEGLADLDTWLSKRPVLVSPKIIINADKVNEGAVSDCERRNGFIPLAKTFVLNGAVVSWLIRLPDGSTYNMIEPLGRELQISMRASRLATELELMGNVYIPIIPKILTLARAGGKYRRVAEKKEQEITVSQQPSGPVSGFFEAHSAWIRRVGRGLFIRLWDYEIRLDNDRNATVTEEEVRGMARKIRDLLEKLGIKCPSD
;
A
#
# COMPACT_ATOMS: atom_id res chain seq x y z
N MET A 1 -2.35 -14.77 -23.14
CA MET A 1 -1.77 -15.28 -21.89
C MET A 1 -0.69 -14.32 -21.45
N ALA A 2 -0.62 -14.02 -20.15
CA ALA A 2 0.38 -13.15 -19.57
C ALA A 2 1.62 -13.95 -19.12
N ASN A 3 2.80 -13.36 -19.21
CA ASN A 3 4.01 -13.85 -18.57
C ASN A 3 3.91 -13.50 -17.08
N CYS A 4 3.64 -14.52 -16.26
CA CYS A 4 3.47 -14.37 -14.83
C CYS A 4 4.81 -14.56 -14.12
N LEU A 5 5.27 -13.51 -13.45
CA LEU A 5 6.54 -13.48 -12.73
C LEU A 5 6.30 -13.32 -11.24
N VAL A 6 7.15 -13.93 -10.42
CA VAL A 6 7.25 -13.63 -8.99
C VAL A 6 8.64 -13.09 -8.72
N TYR A 7 8.71 -11.87 -8.21
CA TYR A 7 9.96 -11.34 -7.69
C TYR A 7 10.23 -11.91 -6.31
N TYR A 8 11.28 -12.73 -6.23
CA TYR A 8 11.86 -13.18 -4.98
C TYR A 8 13.38 -13.28 -5.18
N SER A 9 14.12 -12.64 -4.27
CA SER A 9 15.57 -12.67 -4.28
C SER A 9 16.04 -12.89 -2.86
N GLU A 10 16.56 -14.09 -2.60
CA GLU A 10 17.22 -14.42 -1.34
C GLU A 10 18.38 -13.45 -1.07
N GLY A 11 18.66 -13.18 0.21
CA GLY A 11 19.75 -12.28 0.61
C GLY A 11 19.51 -10.81 0.26
N ARG A 12 18.25 -10.41 0.06
CA ARG A 12 17.87 -9.00 -0.11
C ARG A 12 17.01 -8.51 1.04
N ALA A 13 17.08 -7.21 1.27
CA ALA A 13 16.35 -6.54 2.33
C ALA A 13 14.83 -6.81 2.19
N THR A 14 14.17 -6.85 3.33
CA THR A 14 12.71 -6.95 3.44
C THR A 14 12.24 -6.10 4.62
N SER A 15 10.95 -5.74 4.66
CA SER A 15 10.38 -4.96 5.78
C SER A 15 9.33 -5.78 6.52
N TRP A 16 8.16 -5.98 5.93
CA TRP A 16 7.00 -6.63 6.53
C TRP A 16 6.77 -8.04 6.01
N ILE A 17 7.29 -8.40 4.85
CA ILE A 17 7.26 -9.78 4.36
C ILE A 17 8.53 -10.48 4.84
N GLY A 18 8.42 -11.42 5.77
CA GLY A 18 9.57 -12.19 6.24
C GLY A 18 10.25 -13.00 5.13
N ASP A 19 11.50 -13.40 5.34
CA ASP A 19 12.26 -14.21 4.38
C ASP A 19 11.54 -15.54 4.10
N ALA A 20 11.13 -16.25 5.16
CA ALA A 20 10.43 -17.52 5.08
C ALA A 20 9.03 -17.35 4.48
N ALA A 21 8.28 -16.32 4.89
CA ALA A 21 6.99 -16.01 4.31
C ALA A 21 7.08 -15.72 2.80
N GLY A 22 8.05 -14.89 2.40
CA GLY A 22 8.29 -14.55 1.00
C GLY A 22 8.70 -15.76 0.16
N GLU A 23 9.51 -16.65 0.72
CA GLU A 23 9.90 -17.91 0.08
C GLU A 23 8.70 -18.83 -0.14
N VAL A 24 7.87 -19.04 0.88
CA VAL A 24 6.65 -19.86 0.79
C VAL A 24 5.71 -19.30 -0.26
N LEU A 25 5.47 -17.99 -0.24
CA LEU A 25 4.61 -17.31 -1.24
C LEU A 25 5.15 -17.52 -2.66
N ALA A 26 6.45 -17.34 -2.87
CA ALA A 26 7.06 -17.50 -4.18
C ALA A 26 7.02 -18.94 -4.69
N ASN A 27 7.29 -19.91 -3.83
CA ASN A 27 7.24 -21.33 -4.16
C ASN A 27 5.80 -21.79 -4.45
N GLU A 28 4.81 -21.29 -3.72
CA GLU A 28 3.41 -21.61 -3.98
C GLU A 28 2.94 -21.03 -5.32
N LEU A 29 3.26 -19.78 -5.62
CA LEU A 29 2.97 -19.18 -6.93
C LEU A 29 3.71 -19.89 -8.07
N LYS A 30 4.92 -20.39 -7.84
CA LYS A 30 5.65 -21.20 -8.82
C LYS A 30 4.93 -22.51 -9.17
N ARG A 31 4.27 -23.14 -8.20
CA ARG A 31 3.41 -24.33 -8.44
C ARG A 31 2.16 -23.99 -9.25
N MET A 32 1.85 -22.70 -9.41
CA MET A 32 0.77 -22.16 -10.22
C MET A 32 1.31 -21.49 -11.50
N ASP A 33 2.46 -21.98 -11.99
CA ASP A 33 3.08 -21.60 -13.27
C ASP A 33 3.62 -20.16 -13.35
N PHE A 34 3.86 -19.53 -12.20
CA PHE A 34 4.64 -18.29 -12.15
C PHE A 34 6.14 -18.59 -12.23
N ASN A 35 6.87 -17.76 -12.96
CA ASN A 35 8.32 -17.82 -13.01
C ASN A 35 8.94 -16.98 -11.88
N ILE A 36 9.63 -17.63 -10.94
CA ILE A 36 10.42 -16.92 -9.93
C ILE A 36 11.63 -16.27 -10.61
N VAL A 37 11.81 -14.97 -10.39
CA VAL A 37 12.93 -14.19 -10.90
C VAL A 37 13.60 -13.40 -9.78
N ASN A 38 14.93 -13.35 -9.80
CA ASN A 38 15.69 -12.47 -8.91
C ASN A 38 15.70 -11.03 -9.44
N ALA A 39 16.32 -10.10 -8.70
CA ALA A 39 16.30 -8.67 -9.07
C ALA A 39 16.97 -8.35 -10.42
N VAL A 40 18.06 -9.05 -10.76
CA VAL A 40 18.80 -8.83 -12.02
C VAL A 40 17.99 -9.35 -13.19
N GLU A 41 17.44 -10.56 -13.07
CA GLU A 41 16.56 -11.12 -14.10
C GLU A 41 15.29 -10.27 -14.24
N LEU A 42 14.68 -9.83 -13.14
CA LEU A 42 13.52 -8.94 -13.17
C LEU A 42 13.82 -7.70 -13.99
N ARG A 43 14.94 -7.00 -13.73
CA ARG A 43 15.36 -5.82 -14.52
C ARG A 43 15.39 -6.14 -16.02
N GLN A 44 16.07 -7.23 -16.40
CA GLN A 44 16.19 -7.63 -17.81
C GLN A 44 14.83 -7.92 -18.44
N ARG A 45 13.92 -8.59 -17.71
CA ARG A 45 12.55 -8.90 -18.18
C ARG A 45 11.75 -7.61 -18.38
N LEU A 46 11.79 -6.69 -17.42
CA LEU A 46 11.08 -5.40 -17.50
C LEU A 46 11.60 -4.55 -18.66
N GLU A 47 12.92 -4.37 -18.78
CA GLU A 47 13.55 -3.60 -19.87
C GLU A 47 13.24 -4.20 -21.25
N LYS A 48 13.32 -5.54 -21.38
CA LYS A 48 12.97 -6.24 -22.62
C LYS A 48 11.50 -6.03 -22.98
N ALA A 49 10.59 -6.16 -22.01
CA ALA A 49 9.16 -5.98 -22.22
C ALA A 49 8.82 -4.53 -22.61
N VAL A 50 9.46 -3.54 -21.97
CA VAL A 50 9.31 -2.12 -22.33
C VAL A 50 9.82 -1.86 -23.76
N ARG A 51 11.04 -2.32 -24.09
CA ARG A 51 11.65 -2.12 -25.41
C ARG A 51 10.84 -2.76 -26.54
N LYS A 52 10.26 -3.93 -26.29
CA LYS A 52 9.40 -4.62 -27.27
C LYS A 52 7.95 -4.14 -27.28
N ASN A 53 7.57 -3.19 -26.40
CA ASN A 53 6.19 -2.76 -26.18
C ASN A 53 5.25 -3.94 -25.83
N GLU A 54 5.77 -4.89 -25.05
CA GLU A 54 5.07 -6.10 -24.62
C GLU A 54 4.74 -6.10 -23.12
N ALA A 55 4.97 -4.99 -22.41
CA ALA A 55 4.72 -4.89 -20.96
C ALA A 55 3.28 -5.32 -20.56
N GLY A 56 2.27 -4.99 -21.38
CA GLY A 56 0.88 -5.44 -21.20
C GLY A 56 0.68 -6.96 -21.14
N LYS A 57 1.66 -7.73 -21.59
CA LYS A 57 1.66 -9.20 -21.52
C LYS A 57 2.32 -9.71 -20.23
N TYR A 58 2.55 -8.89 -19.21
CA TYR A 58 3.25 -9.31 -18.00
C TYR A 58 2.46 -8.93 -16.74
N VAL A 59 2.58 -9.79 -15.73
CA VAL A 59 2.25 -9.49 -14.34
C VAL A 59 3.41 -9.89 -13.46
N VAL A 60 3.75 -9.05 -12.49
CA VAL A 60 4.81 -9.32 -11.51
C VAL A 60 4.22 -9.26 -10.11
N VAL A 61 4.30 -10.37 -9.39
CA VAL A 61 3.96 -10.43 -7.96
C VAL A 61 5.24 -10.21 -7.15
N PHE A 62 5.23 -9.23 -6.26
CA PHE A 62 6.34 -8.97 -5.35
C PHE A 62 6.16 -9.80 -4.08
N ALA A 63 6.95 -10.87 -3.93
CA ALA A 63 7.02 -11.66 -2.70
C ALA A 63 7.99 -11.08 -1.66
N ARG A 64 8.35 -9.81 -1.83
CA ARG A 64 9.22 -8.97 -0.98
C ARG A 64 8.66 -7.56 -1.04
N ASP A 65 8.65 -6.85 0.08
CA ASP A 65 8.06 -5.51 0.17
C ASP A 65 9.11 -4.38 0.23
N VAL A 66 10.30 -4.66 -0.29
CA VAL A 66 11.36 -3.69 -0.56
C VAL A 66 11.67 -3.73 -2.05
N VAL A 67 11.64 -2.58 -2.71
CA VAL A 67 11.88 -2.51 -4.16
C VAL A 67 13.38 -2.76 -4.41
N PRO A 68 13.77 -3.65 -5.35
CA PRO A 68 15.18 -3.77 -5.68
C PRO A 68 15.68 -2.51 -6.39
N HIS A 69 16.83 -1.97 -5.99
CA HIS A 69 17.45 -0.84 -6.70
C HIS A 69 17.66 -1.13 -8.19
N ASP A 70 17.83 -2.39 -8.58
CA ASP A 70 18.01 -2.79 -9.98
C ASP A 70 16.83 -2.36 -10.88
N VAL A 71 15.60 -2.34 -10.37
CA VAL A 71 14.40 -2.01 -11.16
C VAL A 71 13.85 -0.61 -10.89
N PHE A 72 14.30 0.01 -9.80
CA PHE A 72 13.88 1.35 -9.40
C PHE A 72 14.98 2.40 -9.53
N ASP A 73 16.22 2.02 -9.85
CA ASP A 73 17.39 2.77 -10.38
C ASP A 73 17.51 4.29 -10.09
N ILE A 74 17.03 4.74 -8.94
CA ILE A 74 17.12 6.13 -8.47
C ILE A 74 18.34 6.33 -7.57
N VAL A 75 19.02 5.24 -7.17
CA VAL A 75 20.18 5.28 -6.29
C VAL A 75 21.43 4.94 -7.10
N ASN A 76 22.32 5.91 -7.28
CA ASN A 76 23.57 5.70 -7.99
C ASN A 76 24.51 4.77 -7.19
N LYS A 77 25.00 3.68 -7.79
CA LYS A 77 25.96 2.77 -7.15
C LYS A 77 27.28 3.45 -6.75
N ASN A 78 27.67 4.49 -7.49
CA ASN A 78 28.92 5.22 -7.30
C ASN A 78 28.79 6.36 -6.27
N ALA A 79 27.57 6.70 -5.87
CA ALA A 79 27.26 7.64 -4.80
C ALA A 79 25.95 7.19 -4.13
N PRO A 80 25.96 6.09 -3.36
CA PRO A 80 24.80 5.69 -2.60
C PRO A 80 24.58 6.81 -1.60
N GLN A 81 23.52 7.57 -1.78
CA GLN A 81 23.13 8.58 -0.82
C GLN A 81 22.80 7.84 0.46
N LEU A 82 23.79 7.80 1.36
CA LEU A 82 23.68 7.24 2.69
C LEU A 82 22.48 7.91 3.38
N PRO A 83 21.72 7.18 4.19
CA PRO A 83 20.73 7.80 5.04
C PRO A 83 21.47 8.79 5.94
N GLN A 84 21.24 10.08 5.74
CA GLN A 84 21.75 11.13 6.60
C GLN A 84 21.14 10.92 7.99
N THR A 85 21.86 10.22 8.86
CA THR A 85 21.53 10.09 10.29
C THR A 85 21.76 11.38 11.07
N GLY A 86 22.03 12.50 10.40
CA GLY A 86 22.11 13.82 10.99
C GLY A 86 21.43 14.83 10.07
N ILE A 87 20.61 15.70 10.67
CA ILE A 87 20.03 16.89 10.04
C ILE A 87 21.20 17.73 9.50
N ALA A 88 21.59 17.51 8.25
CA ALA A 88 22.71 18.19 7.62
C ALA A 88 22.31 18.62 6.22
N ASN A 89 22.08 19.92 6.09
CA ASN A 89 22.02 20.74 4.88
C ASN A 89 21.83 19.98 3.55
N LEU A 90 20.59 20.03 3.05
CA LEU A 90 20.25 19.83 1.63
C LEU A 90 21.09 20.76 0.74
N ARG A 91 22.28 20.33 0.33
CA ARG A 91 22.96 20.88 -0.85
C ARG A 91 23.56 19.76 -1.69
N SER A 92 22.99 19.63 -2.89
CA SER A 92 23.70 19.65 -4.18
C SER A 92 24.12 18.35 -4.89
N ASP A 93 23.99 17.16 -4.31
CA ASP A 93 24.51 15.95 -5.01
C ASP A 93 23.43 15.00 -5.53
N ILE A 94 22.15 15.37 -5.44
CA ILE A 94 21.08 14.72 -6.22
C ILE A 94 21.02 15.43 -7.58
N PRO A 95 21.25 14.75 -8.72
CA PRO A 95 21.07 15.34 -10.03
C PRO A 95 19.66 15.96 -10.13
N PRO A 96 19.53 17.21 -10.61
CA PRO A 96 18.26 17.95 -10.59
C PRO A 96 17.13 17.34 -11.44
N ASP A 97 17.41 16.26 -12.17
CA ASP A 97 16.48 15.55 -13.03
C ASP A 97 16.09 14.18 -12.43
N THR A 98 15.33 14.16 -11.32
CA THR A 98 14.81 12.91 -10.75
C THR A 98 13.69 12.33 -11.62
N LEU A 99 14.07 11.67 -12.69
CA LEU A 99 13.19 10.92 -13.59
C LEU A 99 12.84 9.55 -12.97
N TYR A 100 12.12 9.51 -11.83
CA TYR A 100 11.56 8.24 -11.34
C TYR A 100 10.65 7.60 -12.40
N ALA A 101 10.05 8.44 -13.26
CA ALA A 101 9.33 8.05 -14.47
C ALA A 101 10.16 7.20 -15.45
N GLU A 102 11.49 7.36 -15.45
CA GLU A 102 12.39 6.66 -16.36
C GLU A 102 12.94 5.34 -15.80
N THR A 103 12.61 5.03 -14.54
CA THR A 103 13.01 3.76 -13.94
C THR A 103 12.36 2.59 -14.68
N PRO A 104 13.03 1.43 -14.77
CA PRO A 104 12.48 0.26 -15.45
C PRO A 104 11.08 -0.12 -14.97
N LEU A 105 10.84 -0.10 -13.66
CA LEU A 105 9.56 -0.47 -13.05
C LEU A 105 8.43 0.52 -13.41
N VAL A 106 8.70 1.82 -13.38
CA VAL A 106 7.69 2.84 -13.71
C VAL A 106 7.40 2.86 -15.21
N LYS A 107 8.42 2.75 -16.06
CA LYS A 107 8.24 2.55 -17.52
C LYS A 107 7.41 1.32 -17.83
N PHE A 108 7.65 0.22 -17.12
CA PHE A 108 6.89 -1.02 -17.28
C PHE A 108 5.40 -0.83 -16.98
N LEU A 109 5.06 -0.22 -15.85
CA LEU A 109 3.68 0.15 -15.49
C LEU A 109 3.05 1.02 -16.60
N HIS A 110 3.71 2.12 -16.98
CA HIS A 110 3.19 3.01 -18.02
C HIS A 110 2.92 2.32 -19.35
N ARG A 111 3.71 1.30 -19.69
CA ARG A 111 3.59 0.54 -20.95
C ARG A 111 2.56 -0.58 -20.90
N GLY A 112 1.91 -0.85 -19.78
CA GLY A 112 0.84 -1.84 -19.64
C GLY A 112 1.13 -2.94 -18.62
N GLY A 113 2.33 -2.95 -18.04
CA GLY A 113 2.72 -3.97 -17.07
C GLY A 113 1.88 -3.93 -15.81
N ASN A 114 1.59 -5.11 -15.25
CA ASN A 114 0.79 -5.24 -14.04
C ASN A 114 1.69 -5.62 -12.86
N ILE A 115 1.48 -4.98 -11.71
CA ILE A 115 2.23 -5.24 -10.47
C ILE A 115 1.25 -5.64 -9.38
N VAL A 116 1.54 -6.73 -8.67
CA VAL A 116 0.88 -7.11 -7.42
C VAL A 116 1.87 -6.90 -6.29
N TRP A 117 1.48 -6.11 -5.29
CA TRP A 117 2.31 -5.71 -4.16
C TRP A 117 1.62 -6.05 -2.84
N LEU A 118 2.39 -6.61 -1.90
CA LEU A 118 1.98 -6.96 -0.54
C LEU A 118 2.89 -6.29 0.50
N GLY A 119 2.50 -6.26 1.78
CA GLY A 119 3.38 -5.87 2.90
C GLY A 119 3.40 -4.37 3.20
N ASP A 120 4.56 -3.76 3.43
CA ASP A 120 4.69 -2.34 3.79
C ASP A 120 4.48 -1.40 2.60
N VAL A 121 4.41 -0.09 2.84
CA VAL A 121 4.11 0.98 1.87
C VAL A 121 4.95 0.83 0.58
N PRO A 122 4.31 0.76 -0.61
CA PRO A 122 5.03 0.65 -1.87
C PRO A 122 6.02 1.80 -2.06
N PHE A 123 7.21 1.52 -2.58
CA PHE A 123 8.26 2.51 -2.82
C PHE A 123 8.72 3.28 -1.57
N TRP A 124 8.43 2.79 -0.36
CA TRP A 124 8.96 3.39 0.86
C TRP A 124 10.41 2.97 1.12
N TYR A 125 10.75 1.74 0.77
CA TYR A 125 12.11 1.21 0.83
C TYR A 125 12.59 0.77 -0.55
N VAL A 126 13.88 1.02 -0.79
CA VAL A 126 14.64 0.40 -1.88
C VAL A 126 15.85 -0.34 -1.30
N THR A 127 16.31 -1.41 -1.92
CA THR A 127 17.53 -2.09 -1.47
C THR A 127 18.76 -1.20 -1.67
N ASN A 128 19.73 -1.26 -0.76
CA ASN A 128 21.00 -0.55 -0.94
C ASN A 128 21.83 -1.23 -2.07
N PRO A 129 22.31 -0.48 -3.08
CA PRO A 129 23.08 -1.04 -4.20
C PRO A 129 24.42 -1.67 -3.81
N GLN A 130 25.04 -1.21 -2.72
CA GLN A 130 26.31 -1.74 -2.22
C GLN A 130 26.10 -2.86 -1.20
N LYS A 131 24.97 -2.83 -0.48
CA LYS A 131 24.63 -3.81 0.56
C LYS A 131 23.18 -4.24 0.40
N PRO A 132 22.86 -5.18 -0.51
CA PRO A 132 21.48 -5.51 -0.88
C PRO A 132 20.56 -5.97 0.26
N MET A 133 21.11 -6.39 1.39
CA MET A 133 20.38 -6.73 2.63
C MET A 133 19.94 -5.52 3.46
N GLU A 134 20.48 -4.32 3.20
CA GLU A 134 20.08 -3.08 3.86
C GLU A 134 19.00 -2.35 3.05
N THR A 135 18.06 -1.70 3.76
CA THR A 135 17.07 -0.82 3.16
C THR A 135 17.57 0.63 3.13
N LEU A 136 17.23 1.34 2.06
CA LEU A 136 17.29 2.80 1.99
C LEU A 136 15.87 3.34 2.07
N GLN A 137 15.67 4.34 2.94
CA GLN A 137 14.37 4.94 3.20
C GLN A 137 14.11 6.10 2.23
N LEU A 138 13.19 5.88 1.29
CA LEU A 138 12.91 6.83 0.22
C LEU A 138 12.08 8.03 0.67
N TRP A 139 11.36 7.91 1.77
CA TRP A 139 10.52 8.99 2.32
C TRP A 139 11.33 10.24 2.70
N ILE A 140 12.64 10.11 2.91
CA ILE A 140 13.56 11.24 3.18
C ILE A 140 13.84 12.04 1.89
N TRP A 141 13.53 11.50 0.71
CA TRP A 141 13.77 12.15 -0.57
C TRP A 141 12.49 12.79 -1.11
N PRO A 142 12.35 14.13 -1.02
CA PRO A 142 11.10 14.82 -1.38
C PRO A 142 10.70 14.70 -2.85
N HIS A 143 11.60 14.20 -3.71
CA HIS A 143 11.40 14.09 -5.15
C HIS A 143 11.03 12.67 -5.64
N VAL A 144 11.09 11.66 -4.77
CA VAL A 144 10.67 10.29 -5.06
C VAL A 144 9.65 9.87 -4.02
N ASN A 145 8.37 9.98 -4.36
CA ASN A 145 7.30 9.64 -3.43
C ASN A 145 6.31 8.68 -4.10
N PHE A 146 5.89 7.65 -3.37
CA PHE A 146 4.80 6.74 -3.77
C PHE A 146 3.55 7.49 -4.22
N PHE A 147 3.26 8.66 -3.64
CA PHE A 147 2.17 9.53 -4.10
C PHE A 147 2.38 9.97 -5.55
N ALA A 148 3.60 10.36 -5.91
CA ALA A 148 3.89 10.85 -7.26
C ALA A 148 3.72 9.75 -8.34
N ILE A 149 3.83 8.49 -7.95
CA ILE A 149 3.66 7.33 -8.84
C ILE A 149 2.19 6.83 -8.83
N LEU A 150 1.59 6.72 -7.65
CA LEU A 150 0.30 6.02 -7.46
C LEU A 150 -0.89 6.98 -7.28
N GLY A 151 -0.64 8.24 -6.91
CA GLY A 151 -1.68 9.23 -6.64
C GLY A 151 -2.55 8.91 -5.42
N VAL A 152 -1.99 8.16 -4.46
CA VAL A 152 -2.65 7.78 -3.20
C VAL A 152 -1.93 8.38 -2.02
N VAL A 153 -2.67 8.76 -0.99
CA VAL A 153 -2.11 9.32 0.25
C VAL A 153 -2.03 8.23 1.30
N GLN A 154 -0.83 7.95 1.79
CA GLN A 154 -0.61 6.94 2.81
C GLN A 154 -1.10 7.42 4.17
N VAL A 155 -1.87 6.56 4.85
CA VAL A 155 -2.25 6.72 6.24
C VAL A 155 -1.42 5.77 7.10
N PHE A 156 -0.81 6.31 8.14
CA PHE A 156 -0.05 5.53 9.11
C PHE A 156 -0.92 5.30 10.33
N SER A 157 -1.49 4.11 10.44
CA SER A 157 -2.21 3.71 11.65
C SER A 157 -1.26 2.96 12.57
N ASN A 158 -1.13 3.44 13.81
CA ASN A 158 -0.39 2.73 14.86
C ASN A 158 -1.22 1.61 15.49
N ILE A 159 -2.54 1.66 15.32
CA ILE A 159 -3.48 0.67 15.81
C ILE A 159 -4.02 -0.09 14.60
N PRO A 160 -3.72 -1.38 14.44
CA PRO A 160 -4.28 -2.18 13.34
C PRO A 160 -5.81 -2.19 13.40
N GLN A 161 -6.48 -2.07 12.26
CA GLN A 161 -7.94 -1.98 12.17
C GLN A 161 -8.50 -3.08 11.27
N PRO A 162 -9.60 -3.74 11.64
CA PRO A 162 -10.17 -4.79 10.81
C PRO A 162 -10.61 -4.23 9.46
N THR A 163 -10.40 -5.02 8.41
CA THR A 163 -10.95 -4.72 7.09
C THR A 163 -12.41 -5.16 6.98
N TYR A 164 -13.15 -4.49 6.11
CA TYR A 164 -14.52 -4.85 5.74
C TYR A 164 -14.76 -4.54 4.25
N GLU A 165 -15.91 -5.00 3.73
CA GLU A 165 -16.26 -4.88 2.30
C GLU A 165 -15.14 -5.43 1.40
N GLY A 166 -14.81 -6.72 1.58
CA GLY A 166 -13.81 -7.42 0.78
C GLY A 166 -14.39 -7.91 -0.54
N LEU A 167 -13.98 -7.30 -1.64
CA LEU A 167 -14.12 -7.90 -2.96
C LEU A 167 -13.07 -9.01 -3.13
N ALA A 168 -13.45 -10.04 -3.89
CA ALA A 168 -12.58 -11.16 -4.25
C ALA A 168 -12.11 -12.06 -3.11
N ASP A 169 -12.94 -12.24 -2.06
CA ASP A 169 -12.72 -13.27 -1.03
C ASP A 169 -11.35 -13.15 -0.34
N LEU A 170 -10.85 -11.92 -0.15
CA LEU A 170 -9.49 -11.63 0.34
C LEU A 170 -9.25 -11.96 1.84
N ASP A 171 -10.21 -12.61 2.52
CA ASP A 171 -10.38 -12.68 3.98
C ASP A 171 -10.34 -11.31 4.68
N THR A 172 -10.73 -11.29 5.94
CA THR A 172 -10.56 -10.11 6.82
C THR A 172 -9.17 -10.13 7.45
N TRP A 173 -8.49 -8.98 7.50
CA TRP A 173 -7.21 -8.82 8.20
C TRP A 173 -7.17 -7.50 8.98
N LEU A 174 -6.11 -7.32 9.79
CA LEU A 174 -5.88 -6.09 10.53
C LEU A 174 -4.96 -5.15 9.74
N SER A 175 -5.55 -4.17 9.06
CA SER A 175 -4.88 -3.16 8.24
C SER A 175 -4.04 -2.19 9.07
N LYS A 176 -2.81 -1.90 8.61
CA LYS A 176 -1.88 -0.95 9.26
C LYS A 176 -1.46 0.24 8.38
N ARG A 177 -1.63 0.13 7.05
CA ARG A 177 -1.20 1.12 6.05
C ARG A 177 -2.28 1.35 4.99
N PRO A 178 -3.51 1.74 5.35
CA PRO A 178 -4.52 2.06 4.35
C PRO A 178 -4.21 3.38 3.66
N VAL A 179 -4.88 3.65 2.54
CA VAL A 179 -4.69 4.88 1.76
C VAL A 179 -5.97 5.69 1.62
N LEU A 180 -5.80 7.00 1.48
CA LEU A 180 -6.82 7.94 1.04
C LEU A 180 -6.63 8.24 -0.46
N VAL A 181 -7.75 8.44 -1.15
CA VAL A 181 -7.79 8.73 -2.59
C VAL A 181 -8.91 9.71 -2.88
N SER A 182 -8.78 10.53 -3.93
CA SER A 182 -9.86 11.45 -4.32
C SER A 182 -11.11 10.65 -4.75
N PRO A 183 -12.31 10.98 -4.24
CA PRO A 183 -13.56 10.32 -4.65
C PRO A 183 -13.83 10.38 -6.16
N LYS A 184 -13.27 11.39 -6.85
CA LYS A 184 -13.45 11.62 -8.29
C LYS A 184 -12.87 10.49 -9.15
N ILE A 185 -11.86 9.79 -8.65
CA ILE A 185 -11.19 8.70 -9.37
C ILE A 185 -11.66 7.32 -8.91
N ILE A 186 -12.48 7.23 -7.86
CA ILE A 186 -13.04 5.96 -7.39
C ILE A 186 -14.02 5.41 -8.42
N ILE A 187 -13.85 4.13 -8.73
CA ILE A 187 -14.76 3.33 -9.55
C ILE A 187 -15.54 2.45 -8.61
N ASN A 188 -16.86 2.52 -8.70
CA ASN A 188 -17.72 1.82 -7.77
C ASN A 188 -17.49 0.31 -7.89
N ALA A 189 -17.14 -0.32 -6.77
CA ALA A 189 -16.52 -1.63 -6.74
C ALA A 189 -17.53 -2.77 -6.63
N ASP A 190 -18.82 -2.44 -6.44
CA ASP A 190 -19.97 -3.37 -6.41
C ASP A 190 -20.02 -4.34 -7.62
N LYS A 191 -19.22 -4.07 -8.66
CA LYS A 191 -19.05 -4.90 -9.84
C LYS A 191 -17.59 -4.90 -10.30
N VAL A 192 -16.67 -5.60 -9.63
CA VAL A 192 -15.40 -6.06 -10.26
C VAL A 192 -15.66 -7.04 -11.43
N ASN A 193 -16.93 -7.21 -11.83
CA ASN A 193 -17.40 -7.87 -13.03
C ASN A 193 -17.07 -7.08 -14.31
N GLU A 194 -17.29 -7.74 -15.45
CA GLU A 194 -17.05 -7.30 -16.83
C GLU A 194 -17.30 -5.79 -17.04
N GLY A 195 -16.23 -5.00 -16.95
CA GLY A 195 -16.28 -3.56 -17.18
C GLY A 195 -15.50 -2.71 -16.18
N ALA A 196 -15.29 -3.14 -14.93
CA ALA A 196 -14.56 -2.32 -13.94
C ALA A 196 -13.11 -2.04 -14.36
N VAL A 197 -12.43 -3.04 -14.94
CA VAL A 197 -11.10 -2.84 -15.52
C VAL A 197 -11.18 -1.85 -16.67
N SER A 198 -12.10 -2.05 -17.62
CA SER A 198 -12.35 -1.13 -18.75
C SER A 198 -12.67 0.30 -18.31
N ASP A 199 -13.42 0.49 -17.23
CA ASP A 199 -13.74 1.79 -16.64
C ASP A 199 -12.51 2.42 -15.98
N CYS A 200 -11.72 1.58 -15.30
CA CYS A 200 -10.42 1.97 -14.75
C CYS A 200 -9.50 2.41 -15.88
N GLU A 201 -9.59 1.75 -17.03
CA GLU A 201 -8.84 2.10 -18.22
C GLU A 201 -9.20 3.47 -18.76
N ARG A 202 -10.51 3.75 -18.88
CA ARG A 202 -11.03 5.00 -19.43
C ARG A 202 -10.80 6.20 -18.52
N ARG A 203 -10.92 6.02 -17.20
CA ARG A 203 -10.94 7.12 -16.23
C ARG A 203 -9.62 7.35 -15.50
N ASN A 204 -8.58 6.54 -15.78
CA ASN A 204 -7.40 6.48 -14.92
C ASN A 204 -7.80 6.27 -13.45
N GLY A 205 -8.61 5.23 -13.22
CA GLY A 205 -9.38 5.07 -11.99
C GLY A 205 -8.64 4.41 -10.83
N PHE A 206 -9.39 4.26 -9.76
CA PHE A 206 -9.05 3.55 -8.53
C PHE A 206 -10.21 2.61 -8.17
N ILE A 207 -9.93 1.32 -8.02
CA ILE A 207 -10.91 0.32 -7.63
C ILE A 207 -10.60 -0.09 -6.19
N PRO A 208 -11.45 0.23 -5.20
CA PRO A 208 -11.28 -0.28 -3.85
C PRO A 208 -11.59 -1.79 -3.82
N LEU A 209 -10.73 -2.56 -3.17
CA LEU A 209 -10.92 -4.01 -2.98
C LEU A 209 -11.26 -4.36 -1.52
N ALA A 210 -10.75 -3.60 -0.56
CA ALA A 210 -11.10 -3.71 0.84
C ALA A 210 -10.96 -2.35 1.52
N LYS A 211 -11.81 -2.10 2.50
CA LYS A 211 -11.84 -0.86 3.28
C LYS A 211 -11.50 -1.12 4.74
N THR A 212 -11.18 -0.06 5.45
CA THR A 212 -11.04 -0.06 6.90
C THR A 212 -11.42 1.30 7.48
N PHE A 213 -11.82 1.30 8.76
CA PHE A 213 -11.97 2.53 9.51
C PHE A 213 -10.66 2.87 10.20
N VAL A 214 -10.13 4.05 9.95
CA VAL A 214 -8.92 4.53 10.61
C VAL A 214 -9.30 5.23 11.91
N LEU A 215 -8.73 4.76 13.03
CA LEU A 215 -8.79 5.43 14.33
C LEU A 215 -7.41 6.00 14.65
N ASN A 216 -7.31 7.32 14.82
CA ASN A 216 -6.04 8.01 15.15
C ASN A 216 -4.90 7.73 14.14
N GLY A 217 -5.21 7.65 12.85
CA GLY A 217 -4.19 7.57 11.81
C GLY A 217 -3.43 8.88 11.66
N ALA A 218 -2.17 8.81 11.21
CA ALA A 218 -1.38 9.95 10.80
C ALA A 218 -1.32 10.00 9.27
N VAL A 219 -1.76 11.11 8.69
CA VAL A 219 -1.54 11.39 7.27
C VAL A 219 -0.24 12.19 7.15
N VAL A 220 0.74 11.65 6.43
CA VAL A 220 2.02 12.36 6.23
C VAL A 220 1.79 13.48 5.21
N SER A 221 2.02 14.72 5.65
CA SER A 221 1.99 15.89 4.77
C SER A 221 3.23 15.89 3.90
N TRP A 222 3.01 15.95 2.59
CA TRP A 222 4.07 16.03 1.60
C TRP A 222 4.00 17.39 0.92
N LEU A 223 5.13 18.09 0.97
CA LEU A 223 5.33 19.35 0.27
C LEU A 223 6.04 19.05 -1.06
N ILE A 224 5.31 19.18 -2.17
CA ILE A 224 5.93 19.15 -3.50
C ILE A 224 6.51 20.53 -3.78
N ARG A 225 7.77 20.60 -4.20
CA ARG A 225 8.34 21.82 -4.75
C ARG A 225 8.07 21.87 -6.26
N LEU A 226 7.35 22.89 -6.71
CA LEU A 226 7.04 23.11 -8.12
C LEU A 226 8.22 23.78 -8.84
N PRO A 227 8.27 23.74 -10.19
CA PRO A 227 9.36 24.35 -10.97
C PRO A 227 9.52 25.86 -10.76
N ASP A 228 8.45 26.55 -10.38
CA ASP A 228 8.48 27.98 -10.02
C ASP A 228 9.06 28.25 -8.61
N GLY A 229 9.46 27.19 -7.89
CA GLY A 229 10.04 27.26 -6.56
C GLY A 229 9.00 27.25 -5.43
N SER A 230 7.71 27.32 -5.74
CA SER A 230 6.62 27.26 -4.77
C SER A 230 6.49 25.86 -4.15
N THR A 231 5.94 25.77 -2.94
CA THR A 231 5.66 24.48 -2.27
C THR A 231 4.17 24.23 -2.18
N TYR A 232 3.74 23.02 -2.55
CA TYR A 232 2.35 22.61 -2.56
C TYR A 232 2.11 21.50 -1.53
N ASN A 233 1.26 21.76 -0.54
CA ASN A 233 0.86 20.75 0.46
C ASN A 233 -0.24 19.87 -0.13
N MET A 234 0.09 18.61 -0.40
CA MET A 234 -0.85 17.70 -1.04
C MET A 234 -2.02 17.25 -0.17
N ILE A 235 -1.98 17.49 1.14
CA ILE A 235 -3.10 17.20 2.04
C ILE A 235 -4.21 18.23 1.86
N GLU A 236 -3.89 19.49 1.59
CA GLU A 236 -4.88 20.57 1.62
C GLU A 236 -6.05 20.39 0.62
N PRO A 237 -5.83 19.95 -0.64
CA PRO A 237 -6.91 19.68 -1.59
C PRO A 237 -7.69 18.42 -1.22
N LEU A 238 -6.99 17.35 -0.81
CA LEU A 238 -7.63 16.10 -0.43
C LEU A 238 -8.45 16.24 0.85
N GLY A 239 -7.97 16.98 1.84
CA GLY A 239 -8.70 17.26 3.08
C GLY A 239 -10.00 18.04 2.82
N ARG A 240 -9.97 18.99 1.86
CA ARG A 240 -11.19 19.69 1.40
C ARG A 240 -12.15 18.76 0.68
N GLU A 241 -11.66 17.90 -0.22
CA GLU A 241 -12.50 17.00 -1.02
C GLU A 241 -13.10 15.86 -0.21
N LEU A 242 -12.32 15.26 0.70
CA LEU A 242 -12.73 14.11 1.48
C LEU A 242 -13.57 14.47 2.70
N GLN A 243 -13.85 15.77 2.91
CA GLN A 243 -14.50 16.29 4.12
C GLN A 243 -13.96 15.59 5.36
N ILE A 244 -12.63 15.45 5.45
CA ILE A 244 -11.99 14.77 6.60
C ILE A 244 -12.33 15.63 7.81
N SER A 245 -13.43 15.28 8.47
CA SER A 245 -13.84 15.96 9.68
C SER A 245 -12.80 15.53 10.70
N MET A 246 -11.97 16.47 11.13
CA MET A 246 -11.15 16.30 12.33
C MET A 246 -12.09 16.30 13.55
N ARG A 247 -12.97 15.29 13.63
CA ARG A 247 -13.80 15.03 14.80
C ARG A 247 -12.90 14.31 15.80
N ALA A 248 -12.11 15.08 16.53
CA ALA A 248 -11.77 14.67 17.88
C ALA A 248 -13.11 14.45 18.62
N SER A 249 -13.26 13.31 19.29
CA SER A 249 -14.39 12.97 20.17
C SER A 249 -15.79 12.76 19.54
N ARG A 250 -16.16 11.48 19.32
CA ARG A 250 -17.50 10.93 19.67
C ARG A 250 -17.58 9.39 19.64
N LEU A 251 -16.67 8.71 18.94
CA LEU A 251 -16.73 7.25 18.79
C LEU A 251 -16.33 6.45 20.05
N ALA A 252 -15.73 7.06 21.06
CA ALA A 252 -15.46 6.38 22.33
C ALA A 252 -16.78 5.85 22.96
N THR A 253 -17.90 6.54 22.73
CA THR A 253 -19.22 6.16 23.24
C THR A 253 -19.94 5.13 22.35
N GLU A 254 -19.59 5.02 21.06
CA GLU A 254 -20.17 4.02 20.14
C GLU A 254 -19.35 2.71 20.10
N LEU A 255 -18.04 2.77 20.33
CA LEU A 255 -17.19 1.57 20.49
C LEU A 255 -17.42 0.89 21.85
N GLU A 256 -17.86 1.60 22.89
CA GLU A 256 -18.39 0.98 24.12
C GLU A 256 -19.70 0.19 23.87
N LEU A 257 -20.46 0.53 22.83
CA LEU A 257 -21.68 -0.19 22.44
C LEU A 257 -21.39 -1.44 21.57
N MET A 258 -20.23 -1.51 20.93
CA MET A 258 -19.72 -2.72 20.28
C MET A 258 -18.94 -3.57 21.28
N GLY A 259 -19.67 -4.12 22.25
CA GLY A 259 -19.12 -4.98 23.30
C GLY A 259 -18.22 -6.09 22.73
N ASN A 260 -17.05 -6.23 23.37
CA ASN A 260 -16.01 -7.26 23.19
C ASN A 260 -14.87 -7.03 22.19
N VAL A 261 -14.49 -5.77 21.90
CA VAL A 261 -13.10 -5.51 21.46
C VAL A 261 -12.26 -5.13 22.67
N TYR A 262 -11.43 -6.07 23.11
CA TYR A 262 -10.48 -5.92 24.20
C TYR A 262 -9.42 -4.88 23.82
N ILE A 263 -9.60 -3.63 24.24
CA ILE A 263 -8.54 -2.62 24.18
C ILE A 263 -7.66 -2.85 25.42
N PRO A 264 -6.36 -3.17 25.28
CA PRO A 264 -5.46 -3.28 26.42
C PRO A 264 -5.16 -1.87 26.95
N ILE A 265 -6.05 -1.33 27.76
CA ILE A 265 -5.76 -0.17 28.58
C ILE A 265 -5.17 -0.68 29.90
N ILE A 266 -3.97 -0.20 30.19
CA ILE A 266 -3.17 -0.22 31.42
C ILE A 266 -3.98 -0.59 32.70
N PRO A 267 -3.44 -1.47 33.56
CA PRO A 267 -4.16 -2.07 34.68
C PRO A 267 -4.36 -1.07 35.83
N LYS A 268 -5.63 -0.81 36.17
CA LYS A 268 -6.12 -0.68 37.56
C LYS A 268 -7.59 -0.25 37.54
N ILE A 269 -8.46 -1.23 37.72
CA ILE A 269 -9.50 -1.29 38.76
C ILE A 269 -10.57 -2.26 38.25
N LEU A 270 -10.45 -3.47 38.76
CA LEU A 270 -11.46 -4.51 38.75
C LEU A 270 -12.62 -4.02 39.61
N THR A 271 -13.82 -3.90 39.05
CA THR A 271 -15.04 -4.08 39.84
C THR A 271 -16.12 -4.69 38.96
N LEU A 272 -16.49 -5.92 39.31
CA LEU A 272 -17.63 -6.66 38.79
C LEU A 272 -18.93 -5.86 38.93
N ALA A 273 -19.76 -5.86 37.89
CA ALA A 273 -21.21 -5.73 38.04
C ALA A 273 -21.95 -6.52 36.96
N ARG A 274 -22.61 -7.62 37.37
CA ARG A 274 -23.74 -8.24 36.66
C ARG A 274 -24.95 -7.33 36.84
N ALA A 275 -25.67 -6.98 35.76
CA ALA A 275 -27.13 -6.79 35.77
C ALA A 275 -27.65 -6.52 34.35
N GLY A 276 -28.74 -7.19 33.98
CA GLY A 276 -29.48 -6.93 32.74
C GLY A 276 -30.13 -5.55 32.71
N GLY A 277 -30.29 -4.98 31.52
CA GLY A 277 -30.96 -3.70 31.30
C GLY A 277 -31.47 -3.57 29.87
N LYS A 278 -32.76 -3.24 29.74
CA LYS A 278 -33.51 -3.04 28.48
C LYS A 278 -32.97 -1.86 27.66
N TYR A 279 -32.98 -2.03 26.34
CA TYR A 279 -32.72 -0.97 25.36
C TYR A 279 -33.76 0.16 25.45
N ARG A 280 -33.29 1.41 25.55
CA ARG A 280 -34.11 2.63 25.38
C ARG A 280 -33.46 3.51 24.32
N ARG A 281 -34.16 3.75 23.20
CA ARG A 281 -33.78 4.76 22.20
C ARG A 281 -33.74 6.14 22.86
N VAL A 282 -32.61 6.83 22.75
CA VAL A 282 -32.50 8.26 23.07
C VAL A 282 -32.44 9.04 21.76
N ALA A 283 -33.26 10.08 21.69
CA ALA A 283 -33.60 10.86 20.52
C ALA A 283 -32.41 11.60 19.87
N GLU A 284 -32.53 11.81 18.56
CA GLU A 284 -31.69 12.63 17.70
C GLU A 284 -31.46 14.03 18.31
N LYS A 285 -30.20 14.35 18.61
CA LYS A 285 -29.75 15.73 18.88
C LYS A 285 -28.95 16.23 17.68
N LYS A 286 -29.47 17.31 17.08
CA LYS A 286 -28.93 18.08 15.95
C LYS A 286 -27.40 18.11 15.91
N GLU A 287 -26.86 17.77 14.73
CA GLU A 287 -25.46 17.98 14.37
C GLU A 287 -25.11 19.46 14.47
N GLN A 288 -24.10 19.79 15.27
CA GLN A 288 -23.39 21.06 15.18
C GLN A 288 -22.08 20.80 14.46
N GLU A 289 -22.00 21.31 13.24
CA GLU A 289 -20.77 21.41 12.47
C GLU A 289 -19.85 22.45 13.14
N ILE A 290 -18.73 22.01 13.70
CA ILE A 290 -17.67 22.90 14.16
C ILE A 290 -16.52 22.73 13.16
N THR A 291 -16.36 23.71 12.28
CA THR A 291 -15.27 23.77 11.31
C THR A 291 -13.99 24.20 12.04
N VAL A 292 -13.15 23.24 12.42
CA VAL A 292 -11.83 23.55 12.98
C VAL A 292 -10.86 23.85 11.83
N SER A 293 -10.58 25.13 11.62
CA SER A 293 -9.48 25.61 10.80
C SER A 293 -8.18 25.55 11.63
N GLN A 294 -7.44 24.45 11.50
CA GLN A 294 -6.03 24.42 11.90
C GLN A 294 -5.17 24.06 10.69
N GLN A 295 -4.13 24.87 10.43
CA GLN A 295 -3.11 24.56 9.44
C GLN A 295 -2.41 23.24 9.84
N PRO A 296 -2.38 22.22 8.96
CA PRO A 296 -1.95 20.88 9.32
C PRO A 296 -0.43 20.80 9.27
N SER A 297 0.25 21.23 10.34
CA SER A 297 1.67 20.93 10.55
C SER A 297 1.89 19.73 11.50
N GLY A 298 0.83 19.00 11.84
CA GLY A 298 0.85 17.79 12.68
C GLY A 298 0.09 16.62 12.04
N PRO A 299 0.27 15.39 12.54
CA PRO A 299 -0.49 14.23 12.06
C PRO A 299 -1.98 14.49 12.21
N VAL A 300 -2.71 14.46 11.10
CA VAL A 300 -4.17 14.62 11.09
C VAL A 300 -4.79 13.38 11.74
N SER A 301 -5.07 13.45 13.05
CA SER A 301 -5.79 12.41 13.77
C SER A 301 -7.30 12.59 13.57
N GLY A 302 -7.96 11.58 13.01
CA GLY A 302 -9.40 11.58 12.80
C GLY A 302 -9.97 10.17 12.70
N PHE A 303 -11.30 10.09 12.63
CA PHE A 303 -12.03 8.88 12.26
C PHE A 303 -12.50 9.03 10.81
N PHE A 304 -12.07 8.14 9.93
CA PHE A 304 -12.46 8.16 8.53
C PHE A 304 -12.31 6.78 7.90
N GLU A 305 -13.05 6.54 6.82
CA GLU A 305 -12.89 5.36 5.97
C GLU A 305 -11.67 5.54 5.06
N ALA A 306 -10.89 4.47 4.90
CA ALA A 306 -9.74 4.39 4.01
C ALA A 306 -9.67 3.02 3.32
N HIS A 307 -8.76 2.88 2.35
CA HIS A 307 -8.66 1.66 1.52
C HIS A 307 -7.41 0.85 1.85
N SER A 308 -7.59 -0.40 2.30
CA SER A 308 -6.51 -1.29 2.71
C SER A 308 -6.00 -2.19 1.58
N ALA A 309 -6.88 -2.49 0.61
CA ALA A 309 -6.53 -3.14 -0.64
C ALA A 309 -7.23 -2.45 -1.81
N TRP A 310 -6.54 -2.34 -2.95
CA TRP A 310 -7.00 -1.53 -4.06
C TRP A 310 -6.25 -1.82 -5.36
N ILE A 311 -6.84 -1.37 -6.48
CA ILE A 311 -6.23 -1.37 -7.81
C ILE A 311 -6.17 0.07 -8.31
N ARG A 312 -5.00 0.49 -8.80
CA ARG A 312 -4.79 1.81 -9.42
C ARG A 312 -4.26 1.62 -10.82
N ARG A 313 -4.81 2.34 -11.79
CA ARG A 313 -4.20 2.43 -13.13
C ARG A 313 -2.98 3.35 -13.12
N VAL A 314 -1.86 2.89 -13.67
CA VAL A 314 -0.65 3.72 -13.84
C VAL A 314 -0.25 3.66 -15.31
N GLY A 315 -0.52 4.74 -16.05
CA GLY A 315 -0.45 4.74 -17.51
C GLY A 315 -1.40 3.71 -18.12
N ARG A 316 -0.88 2.65 -18.75
CA ARG A 316 -1.70 1.54 -19.27
C ARG A 316 -1.72 0.31 -18.35
N GLY A 317 -0.89 0.27 -17.32
CA GLY A 317 -0.76 -0.89 -16.42
C GLY A 317 -1.61 -0.76 -15.16
N LEU A 318 -1.67 -1.85 -14.40
CA LEU A 318 -2.34 -1.89 -13.10
C LEU A 318 -1.32 -2.04 -11.97
N PHE A 319 -1.47 -1.24 -10.93
CA PHE A 319 -0.83 -1.44 -9.63
C PHE A 319 -1.88 -1.97 -8.66
N ILE A 320 -1.71 -3.22 -8.22
CA ILE A 320 -2.62 -3.95 -7.36
C ILE A 320 -1.95 -4.07 -5.99
N ARG A 321 -2.56 -3.45 -4.99
CA ARG A 321 -2.08 -3.47 -3.61
C ARG A 321 -2.99 -4.37 -2.79
N LEU A 322 -2.41 -5.39 -2.18
CA LEU A 322 -3.10 -6.36 -1.31
C LEU A 322 -2.40 -6.41 0.05
N TRP A 323 -3.13 -6.77 1.11
CA TRP A 323 -2.63 -7.02 2.47
C TRP A 323 -1.55 -6.05 2.97
N ASP A 324 -1.99 -5.03 3.69
CA ASP A 324 -1.16 -3.96 4.25
C ASP A 324 -0.81 -4.21 5.73
N TYR A 325 -0.31 -5.41 6.03
CA TYR A 325 0.14 -5.82 7.37
C TYR A 325 1.41 -6.68 7.30
N GLU A 326 1.99 -7.00 8.46
CA GLU A 326 3.18 -7.86 8.54
C GLU A 326 2.83 -9.31 8.22
N ILE A 327 3.61 -9.92 7.33
CA ILE A 327 3.44 -11.30 6.85
C ILE A 327 4.74 -12.04 7.20
N ARG A 328 4.79 -12.63 8.40
CA ARG A 328 5.96 -13.31 8.95
C ARG A 328 5.56 -14.69 9.45
N LEU A 329 6.40 -15.70 9.18
CA LEU A 329 6.26 -17.06 9.71
C LEU A 329 7.11 -17.23 10.98
N ASP A 330 6.97 -18.36 11.66
CA ASP A 330 7.75 -18.67 12.88
C ASP A 330 9.27 -18.60 12.63
N ASN A 331 9.69 -19.06 11.45
CA ASN A 331 11.09 -19.03 11.02
C ASN A 331 11.65 -17.61 10.84
N ASP A 332 10.78 -16.62 10.66
CA ASP A 332 11.18 -15.21 10.53
C ASP A 332 11.42 -14.52 11.89
N ARG A 333 11.11 -15.23 13.00
CA ARG A 333 11.01 -14.69 14.37
C ARG A 333 9.93 -13.61 14.45
N ASN A 334 8.90 -13.83 15.28
CA ASN A 334 7.68 -13.00 15.39
C ASN A 334 6.65 -13.30 14.28
N ALA A 335 6.12 -14.53 14.29
CA ALA A 335 5.07 -14.93 13.35
C ALA A 335 3.82 -14.07 13.52
N THR A 336 3.25 -13.68 12.39
CA THR A 336 1.98 -12.96 12.29
C THR A 336 0.93 -13.73 11.49
N VAL A 337 1.38 -14.73 10.74
CA VAL A 337 0.56 -15.61 9.91
C VAL A 337 1.13 -17.03 9.95
N THR A 338 0.31 -18.00 9.59
CA THR A 338 0.67 -19.39 9.36
C THR A 338 1.12 -19.63 7.92
N GLU A 339 1.83 -20.73 7.67
CA GLU A 339 2.22 -21.12 6.32
C GLU A 339 1.01 -21.34 5.39
N GLU A 340 -0.07 -21.93 5.91
CA GLU A 340 -1.29 -22.16 5.14
C GLU A 340 -1.99 -20.84 4.76
N GLU A 341 -1.96 -19.83 5.62
CA GLU A 341 -2.45 -18.50 5.27
C GLU A 341 -1.65 -17.88 4.12
N VAL A 342 -0.31 -18.02 4.12
CA VAL A 342 0.54 -17.56 3.01
C VAL A 342 0.24 -18.31 1.72
N ARG A 343 0.03 -19.64 1.77
CA ARG A 343 -0.42 -20.43 0.61
C ARG A 343 -1.80 -19.98 0.13
N GLY A 344 -2.70 -19.65 1.05
CA GLY A 344 -4.01 -19.06 0.76
C GLY A 344 -3.92 -17.71 0.04
N MET A 345 -2.96 -16.86 0.40
CA MET A 345 -2.71 -15.60 -0.32
C MET A 345 -2.32 -15.85 -1.78
N ALA A 346 -1.46 -16.83 -2.06
CA ALA A 346 -1.07 -17.19 -3.43
C ALA A 346 -2.29 -17.56 -4.30
N ARG A 347 -3.19 -18.40 -3.76
CA ARG A 347 -4.45 -18.79 -4.43
C ARG A 347 -5.33 -17.57 -4.72
N LYS A 348 -5.54 -16.71 -3.73
CA LYS A 348 -6.34 -15.48 -3.89
C LYS A 348 -5.74 -14.49 -4.89
N ILE A 349 -4.42 -14.38 -4.96
CA ILE A 349 -3.74 -13.58 -5.98
C ILE A 349 -4.09 -14.13 -7.37
N ARG A 350 -3.98 -15.44 -7.58
CA ARG A 350 -4.33 -16.09 -8.84
C ARG A 350 -5.80 -15.85 -9.19
N ASP A 351 -6.72 -16.10 -8.26
CA ASP A 351 -8.16 -15.94 -8.46
C ASP A 351 -8.52 -14.48 -8.82
N LEU A 352 -7.89 -13.51 -8.14
CA LEU A 352 -8.06 -12.10 -8.45
C LEU A 352 -7.55 -11.77 -9.87
N LEU A 353 -6.37 -12.27 -10.25
CA LEU A 353 -5.82 -12.04 -11.60
C LEU A 353 -6.72 -12.64 -12.68
N GLU A 354 -7.28 -13.82 -12.45
CA GLU A 354 -8.25 -14.46 -13.36
C GLU A 354 -9.54 -13.62 -13.48
N LYS A 355 -10.09 -13.12 -12.37
CA LYS A 355 -11.24 -12.19 -12.35
C LYS A 355 -10.95 -10.89 -13.11
N LEU A 356 -9.70 -10.42 -13.12
CA LEU A 356 -9.26 -9.25 -13.88
C LEU A 356 -8.96 -9.56 -15.37
N GLY A 357 -9.15 -10.81 -15.82
CA GLY A 357 -8.84 -11.25 -17.18
C GLY A 357 -7.34 -11.45 -17.46
N ILE A 358 -6.50 -11.42 -16.43
CA ILE A 358 -5.05 -11.64 -16.52
C ILE A 358 -4.80 -13.13 -16.32
N LYS A 359 -4.82 -13.90 -17.41
CA LYS A 359 -4.59 -15.35 -17.38
C LYS A 359 -3.10 -15.67 -17.45
N CYS A 360 -2.57 -16.32 -16.43
CA CYS A 360 -1.31 -17.03 -16.49
C CYS A 360 -1.46 -18.31 -17.32
N PRO A 361 -0.42 -18.77 -18.04
CA PRO A 361 -0.45 -20.08 -18.66
C PRO A 361 -0.68 -21.12 -17.56
N SER A 362 -1.73 -21.92 -17.71
CA SER A 362 -1.82 -23.22 -17.07
C SER A 362 -1.30 -24.20 -18.11
N ASP A 363 -0.36 -25.08 -17.76
CA ASP A 363 0.07 -26.15 -18.68
C ASP A 363 -1.12 -27.00 -19.18
#